data_AF-A0A3N5J4Y9-F1
#
_entry.id   AF-A0A3N5J4Y9-F1
#
_cell.length_a   1.000
_cell.length_b   1.000
_cell.length_c   1.000
_cell.angle_alpha   90.00
_cell.angle_beta   90.00
_cell.angle_gamma   90.00
#
_symmetry.space_group_name_H-M   'P 1'
#
loop_
_entity.id
_entity.type
_entity.pdbx_description
1 polymer ?
#
loop_
_entity_poly.entity_id
_entity_poly.type
_entity_poly.pdbx_seq_one_letter_code
_entity_poly.pdbx_strand_id
1 'polypeptide(L)' 'MECCEKVLQQICDDLAENIHSPLCQKLRAHLDECDDCRQQVQSMRSAIKLYQCLKDKDVPADIHKRLITLLNVE' A
#
# COMPACT_ATOMS: atom_id res chain seq x y z
N MET A 1 1.28 -15.58 18.04
CA MET A 1 2.18 -14.45 17.75
C MET A 1 2.34 -14.40 16.25
N GLU A 2 1.36 -13.85 15.54
CA GLU A 2 1.32 -13.89 14.08
C GLU A 2 1.97 -12.63 13.50
N CYS A 3 3.17 -12.85 12.96
CA CYS A 3 3.80 -12.21 11.81
C CYS A 3 3.74 -10.67 11.69
N CYS A 4 4.62 -9.98 12.43
CA CYS A 4 5.11 -8.65 12.06
C CYS A 4 5.61 -8.60 10.60
N GLU A 5 6.08 -9.71 10.04
CA GLU A 5 6.52 -9.80 8.63
C GLU A 5 5.41 -9.53 7.63
N LYS A 6 4.21 -10.11 7.81
CA LYS A 6 3.09 -9.90 6.87
C LYS A 6 2.60 -8.47 6.90
N VAL A 7 2.58 -7.89 8.11
CA VAL A 7 2.28 -6.48 8.29
C VAL A 7 3.35 -5.64 7.61
N LEU A 8 4.63 -5.93 7.77
CA LEU A 8 5.66 -5.11 7.13
C LEU A 8 5.73 -5.26 5.61
N GLN A 9 5.39 -6.43 5.09
CA GLN A 9 5.30 -6.69 3.65
C GLN A 9 4.20 -5.85 3.01
N GLN A 10 3.02 -5.75 3.65
CA GLN A 10 1.98 -4.82 3.21
C GLN A 10 2.42 -3.35 3.21
N ILE A 11 3.31 -2.91 4.12
CA ILE A 11 3.79 -1.52 4.13
C ILE A 11 4.66 -1.28 2.90
N CYS A 12 5.62 -2.17 2.62
CA CYS A 12 6.54 -1.97 1.50
C CYS A 12 5.80 -2.10 0.15
N ASP A 13 4.83 -3.02 0.06
CA ASP A 13 3.97 -3.16 -1.12
C ASP A 13 3.08 -1.91 -1.33
N ASP A 14 2.48 -1.37 -0.26
CA ASP A 14 1.66 -0.12 -0.30
C ASP A 14 2.50 1.12 -0.67
N LEU A 15 3.82 1.09 -0.43
CA LEU A 15 4.78 2.16 -0.77
C LEU A 15 5.44 2.01 -2.15
N ALA A 16 5.11 0.96 -2.91
CA ALA A 16 5.70 0.66 -4.23
C ALA A 16 7.24 0.59 -4.23
N GLU A 17 7.84 0.14 -3.13
CA GLU A 17 9.28 -0.06 -2.99
C GLU A 17 9.64 -1.50 -2.60
N ASN A 18 10.78 -1.97 -3.09
CA ASN A 18 11.30 -3.30 -2.77
C ASN A 18 11.50 -3.45 -1.25
N ILE A 19 10.93 -4.50 -0.64
CA ILE A 19 11.01 -4.79 0.79
C ILE A 19 12.45 -4.93 1.33
N HIS A 20 13.41 -5.20 0.45
CA HIS A 20 14.84 -5.28 0.78
C HIS A 20 15.59 -3.96 0.57
N SER A 21 14.91 -2.88 0.15
CA SER A 21 15.56 -1.59 -0.03
C SER A 21 16.13 -1.09 1.32
N PRO A 22 17.28 -0.41 1.31
CA PRO A 22 17.83 0.21 2.51
C PRO A 22 16.86 1.25 3.10
N LEU A 23 15.94 1.78 2.29
CA LEU A 23 14.89 2.69 2.73
C LEU A 23 13.80 1.94 3.53
N CYS A 24 13.31 0.78 3.08
CA CYS A 24 12.32 0.01 3.84
C CYS A 24 12.89 -0.50 5.18
N GLN A 25 14.20 -0.79 5.26
CA GLN A 25 14.86 -1.11 6.53
C GLN A 25 14.92 0.08 7.50
N LYS A 26 15.27 1.28 7.00
CA LYS A 26 15.26 2.52 7.81
C LYS A 26 13.86 2.88 8.27
N LEU A 27 12.88 2.75 7.39
CA LEU A 27 11.48 2.99 7.72
C LEU A 27 10.98 2.01 8.78
N ARG A 28 11.36 0.73 8.70
CA ARG A 28 11.08 -0.29 9.74
C ARG A 28 11.62 0.13 11.10
N ALA A 29 12.90 0.50 11.17
CA ALA A 29 13.51 0.94 12.41
C ALA A 29 12.78 2.17 12.98
N HIS A 30 12.45 3.14 12.13
CA HIS A 30 11.72 4.34 12.55
C HIS A 30 10.32 4.04 13.08
N LEU A 31 9.56 3.17 12.40
CA LEU A 31 8.24 2.75 12.87
C LEU A 31 8.32 1.92 14.16
N ASP A 32 9.47 1.32 14.45
CA ASP A 32 9.72 0.62 15.71
C ASP A 32 10.02 1.54 16.89
N GLU A 33 10.62 2.69 16.64
CA GLU A 33 10.98 3.67 17.66
C GLU A 33 9.93 4.79 17.84
N CYS A 34 9.09 5.06 16.83
CA CYS A 34 8.15 6.17 16.82
C CYS A 34 6.68 5.72 16.77
N ASP A 35 5.99 5.83 17.91
CA ASP A 35 4.58 5.45 18.03
C ASP A 35 3.64 6.35 17.21
N ASP A 36 3.90 7.65 17.11
CA ASP A 36 3.08 8.58 16.33
C ASP A 36 3.05 8.20 14.83
N CYS A 37 4.24 7.92 14.27
CA CYS A 37 4.37 7.50 12.89
C CYS A 37 3.74 6.12 12.67
N ARG A 38 3.88 5.19 13.63
CA ARG A 38 3.21 3.89 13.59
C ARG A 38 1.68 4.04 13.56
N GLN A 39 1.12 4.90 14.41
CA GLN A 39 -0.32 5.18 14.49
C GLN A 39 -0.85 5.77 13.18
N GLN A 40 -0.09 6.69 12.57
CA GLN A 40 -0.46 7.32 11.31
C GLN A 40 -0.47 6.33 10.14
N VAL A 41 0.58 5.49 10.03
CA VAL A 41 0.64 4.41 9.04
C VAL A 41 -0.51 3.43 9.23
N GLN A 42 -0.83 3.07 10.47
CA GLN A 42 -1.95 2.17 10.76
C GLN A 42 -3.31 2.77 10.37
N SER A 43 -3.48 4.08 10.55
CA SER A 43 -4.70 4.79 10.15
C SER A 43 -4.86 4.80 8.63
N MET A 44 -3.78 5.09 7.90
CA MET A 44 -3.76 5.05 6.43
C MET A 44 -4.14 3.66 5.90
N ARG A 45 -3.60 2.60 6.50
CA ARG A 45 -3.92 1.21 6.14
C ARG A 45 -5.35 0.82 6.40
N SER A 46 -5.90 1.32 7.50
CA SER A 46 -7.30 1.10 7.84
C SER A 46 -8.20 1.75 6.78
N ALA A 47 -7.86 2.95 6.32
CA ALA A 47 -8.56 3.59 5.21
C ALA A 47 -8.45 2.78 3.91
N ILE A 48 -7.25 2.31 3.54
CA ILE A 48 -7.05 1.46 2.35
C ILE A 48 -7.91 0.20 2.42
N LYS A 49 -7.91 -0.51 3.56
CA LYS A 49 -8.74 -1.70 3.78
C LYS A 49 -10.22 -1.40 3.61
N LEU A 50 -10.71 -0.27 4.14
CA LEU A 50 -12.09 0.16 3.96
C LEU A 50 -12.43 0.36 2.48
N TYR A 51 -11.54 0.99 1.71
CA TYR A 51 -11.72 1.17 0.27
C TYR A 51 -11.69 -0.16 -0.49
N GLN A 52 -10.80 -1.11 -0.12
CA GLN A 52 -10.77 -2.45 -0.72
C GLN A 52 -12.03 -3.28 -0.42
N CYS A 53 -12.70 -3.03 0.71
CA CYS A 53 -13.99 -3.65 1.03
C CYS A 53 -15.14 -3.10 0.18
N LEU A 54 -14.99 -1.93 -0.45
CA LEU A 54 -15.93 -1.47 -1.46
C LEU A 54 -15.73 -2.40 -2.67
N LYS A 55 -16.69 -3.33 -2.86
CA LYS A 55 -16.69 -4.29 -3.97
C LYS A 55 -16.25 -3.63 -5.28
N ASP A 56 -15.51 -4.38 -6.09
CA ASP A 56 -15.19 -4.02 -7.45
C ASP A 56 -16.44 -3.51 -8.16
N LYS A 57 -16.43 -2.23 -8.50
CA LYS A 57 -17.46 -1.65 -9.34
C LYS A 57 -17.07 -2.01 -10.76
N ASP A 58 -18.04 -2.52 -11.50
CA ASP A 58 -17.87 -2.76 -12.92
C ASP A 58 -17.47 -1.44 -13.60
N VAL A 59 -16.21 -1.33 -13.99
CA VAL A 59 -15.68 -0.15 -14.69
C VAL A 59 -16.05 -0.31 -16.15
N PRO A 60 -16.79 0.65 -16.75
CA PRO A 60 -17.14 0.56 -18.16
C PRO A 60 -15.89 0.39 -19.04
N ALA A 61 -15.95 -0.53 -20.00
CA ALA A 61 -14.83 -0.85 -20.88
C ALA A 61 -14.27 0.37 -21.65
N ASP A 62 -15.10 1.39 -21.91
CA ASP A 62 -14.69 2.69 -22.46
C ASP A 62 -13.66 3.41 -21.57
N ILE A 63 -13.92 3.47 -20.26
CA ILE A 63 -13.05 4.14 -19.30
C ILE A 63 -11.71 3.40 -19.20
N HIS A 64 -11.75 2.06 -19.18
CA HIS A 64 -10.54 1.24 -19.16
C HIS A 64 -9.68 1.43 -20.41
N LYS A 65 -10.30 1.49 -21.61
CA LYS A 65 -9.60 1.78 -22.87
C LYS A 65 -8.96 3.17 -22.85
N ARG A 66 -9.70 4.19 -22.41
CA ARG A 66 -9.18 5.56 -22.29
C ARG A 66 -7.99 5.65 -21.35
N LEU A 67 -8.04 4.93 -20.22
CA LEU A 67 -6.95 4.89 -19.25
C LEU A 67 -5.69 4.23 -19.83
N ILE A 68 -5.81 3.09 -20.49
CA ILE A 68 -4.69 2.40 -21.16
C ILE A 68 -4.02 3.31 -22.19
N THR A 69 -4.82 3.98 -23.03
CA THR A 69 -4.30 4.93 -24.02
C THR A 69 -3.55 6.10 -23.37
N LEU A 70 -4.04 6.63 -22.25
CA LEU A 70 -3.38 7.72 -21.52
C LEU A 70 -2.09 7.29 -20.83
N LEU A 71 -2.04 6.06 -20.32
CA LEU A 71 -0.87 5.53 -19.61
C LEU A 71 0.19 4.97 -20.57
N ASN A 72 -0.10 4.89 -21.87
CA ASN A 72 0.81 4.40 -22.91
C ASN A 72 1.37 2.98 -22.63
N VAL A 73 0.52 2.13 -22.08
CA VAL A 73 0.79 0.71 -21.78
C VAL A 73 0.04 -0.13 -22.81
N GLU A 74 0.60 -0.23 -24.01
CA GLU A 74 0.13 -1.13 -25.08
C GLU A 74 0.80 -2.51 -24.98
#